data_AF-A0A1L5KMY4-F1
#
_entry.id   AF-A0A1L5KMY4-F1
#
_cell.length_a   1.000
_cell.length_b   1.000
_cell.length_c   1.000
_cell.angle_alpha   90.00
_cell.angle_beta   90.00
_cell.angle_gamma   90.00
#
_symmetry.space_group_name_H-M   'P 1'
#
loop_
_entity.id
_entity.type
_entity.pdbx_description
1 polymer ?
#
loop_
_entity_poly.entity_id
_entity_poly.type
_entity_poly.pdbx_seq_one_letter_code
_entity_poly.pdbx_strand_id
1 'polypeptide(L)'
;MVAESLGIESVRQIDEKTNRLKGSEKSYTFHGRDVYAYTGARLASGAITFEQVGPELPAKVVELSYQKAKATKGEVKGNIPILDIQYGNVWSNISDELLNQAGIKLNDTLCVTISEGSQQKYVGKMPYVASFGDVPEGQPMVYLNSLLNVSVALNMDNFAQKHQVASGADWNIDVKKCAK
;
A
#
# COMPACT_ATOMS: atom_id res chain seq x y z
N MET A 1 -2.42 6.23 1.86
CA MET A 1 -1.38 7.11 1.26
C MET A 1 -0.95 8.15 2.30
N VAL A 2 0.28 8.69 2.24
CA VAL A 2 0.83 9.62 3.25
C VAL A 2 -0.10 10.81 3.54
N ALA A 3 -0.57 11.48 2.47
CA ALA A 3 -1.47 12.63 2.60
C ALA A 3 -2.81 12.29 3.27
N GLU A 4 -3.33 11.09 3.07
CA GLU A 4 -4.60 10.66 3.66
C GLU A 4 -4.45 10.24 5.12
N SER A 5 -3.31 9.61 5.47
CA SER A 5 -3.06 9.14 6.84
C SER A 5 -2.58 10.25 7.77
N LEU A 6 -1.82 11.22 7.27
CA LEU A 6 -1.21 12.28 8.08
C LEU A 6 -1.85 13.66 7.85
N GLY A 7 -2.59 13.84 6.75
CA GLY A 7 -3.05 15.15 6.31
C GLY A 7 -1.96 15.97 5.61
N ILE A 8 -2.31 17.17 5.17
CA ILE A 8 -1.39 18.13 4.56
C ILE A 8 -1.63 19.48 5.22
N GLU A 9 -0.60 20.01 5.88
CA GLU A 9 -0.64 21.36 6.46
C GLU A 9 -0.31 22.42 5.40
N SER A 10 0.76 22.24 4.63
CA SER A 10 1.17 23.16 3.56
C SER A 10 1.94 22.42 2.46
N VAL A 11 1.96 23.00 1.26
CA VAL A 11 2.69 22.50 0.09
C VAL A 11 3.51 23.64 -0.50
N ARG A 12 4.76 23.36 -0.84
CA ARG A 12 5.66 24.29 -1.54
C ARG A 12 6.10 23.66 -2.85
N GLN A 13 6.13 24.44 -3.92
CA GLN A 13 6.82 24.03 -5.14
C GLN A 13 8.33 24.16 -4.93
N ILE A 14 9.12 23.14 -5.26
CA ILE A 14 10.58 23.28 -5.25
C ILE A 14 10.99 24.25 -6.36
N ASP A 15 11.58 25.38 -6.00
CA ASP A 15 12.16 26.32 -6.96
C ASP A 15 13.53 25.80 -7.45
N GLU A 16 13.53 25.19 -8.64
CA GLU A 16 14.75 24.60 -9.22
C GLU A 16 15.86 25.61 -9.53
N LYS A 17 15.58 26.93 -9.56
CA LYS A 17 16.64 27.93 -9.76
C LYS A 17 17.54 28.05 -8.54
N THR A 18 16.97 27.83 -7.35
CA THR A 18 17.66 28.01 -6.07
C THR A 18 17.89 26.69 -5.34
N ASN A 19 17.07 25.67 -5.63
CA ASN A 19 17.05 24.37 -4.97
C ASN A 19 17.32 23.20 -5.95
N ARG A 20 18.34 23.40 -6.79
CA ARG A 20 18.92 22.36 -7.66
C ARG A 20 20.43 22.27 -7.43
N LEU A 21 20.97 21.06 -7.56
CA LEU A 21 22.42 20.84 -7.54
C LEU A 21 23.09 21.64 -8.67
N LYS A 22 24.02 22.53 -8.30
CA LYS A 22 24.70 23.42 -9.25
C LYS A 22 25.42 22.63 -10.36
N GLY A 23 25.20 23.00 -11.62
CA GLY A 23 25.81 22.35 -12.78
C GLY A 23 25.00 21.15 -13.32
N SER A 24 23.87 20.81 -12.69
CA SER A 24 23.00 19.71 -13.13
C SER A 24 21.87 20.16 -14.06
N GLU A 25 21.78 21.44 -14.43
CA GLU A 25 20.63 22.05 -15.12
C GLU A 25 20.39 21.47 -16.52
N LYS A 26 21.43 20.86 -17.12
CA LYS A 26 21.36 20.17 -18.42
C LYS A 26 20.94 18.71 -18.33
N SER A 27 20.86 18.15 -17.11
CA SER A 27 20.47 16.77 -16.85
C SER A 27 18.97 16.70 -16.57
N TYR A 28 18.22 16.11 -17.49
CA TYR A 28 16.76 15.91 -17.38
C TYR A 28 16.38 14.51 -16.90
N THR A 29 17.35 13.62 -16.70
CA THR A 29 17.12 12.21 -16.39
C THR A 29 17.21 11.89 -14.90
N PHE A 30 17.62 12.85 -14.05
CA PHE A 30 17.87 12.55 -12.63
C PHE A 30 17.42 13.63 -11.62
N HIS A 31 16.19 14.14 -11.75
CA HIS A 31 15.59 15.04 -10.74
C HIS A 31 15.58 14.46 -9.32
N GLY A 32 15.52 13.14 -9.17
CA GLY A 32 15.62 12.47 -7.87
C GLY A 32 16.87 12.87 -7.08
N ARG A 33 18.03 12.93 -7.74
CA ARG A 33 19.28 13.41 -7.13
C ARG A 33 19.34 14.94 -7.13
N ASP A 34 19.11 15.53 -8.30
CA ASP A 34 19.48 16.92 -8.60
C ASP A 34 18.54 17.94 -7.97
N VAL A 35 17.29 17.54 -7.69
CA VAL A 35 16.25 18.42 -7.13
C VAL A 35 15.74 17.85 -5.81
N TYR A 36 15.22 16.62 -5.79
CA TYR A 36 14.54 16.08 -4.59
C TYR A 36 15.50 15.80 -3.44
N ALA A 37 16.54 14.98 -3.66
CA ALA A 37 17.50 14.64 -2.62
C ALA A 37 18.33 15.87 -2.18
N TYR A 38 18.74 16.72 -3.13
CA TYR A 38 19.46 17.95 -2.85
C TYR A 38 18.66 18.90 -1.94
N THR A 39 17.40 19.15 -2.29
CA THR A 39 16.51 20.02 -1.48
C THR A 39 16.23 19.39 -0.12
N GLY A 40 15.96 18.08 -0.08
CA GLY A 40 15.75 17.34 1.16
C GLY A 40 16.95 17.43 2.12
N ALA A 41 18.17 17.31 1.61
CA ALA A 41 19.39 17.45 2.41
C ALA A 41 19.58 18.88 2.96
N ARG A 42 19.25 19.90 2.17
CA ARG A 42 19.31 21.30 2.63
C ARG A 42 18.27 21.61 3.71
N LEU A 43 17.05 21.07 3.58
CA LEU A 43 16.04 21.15 4.63
C LEU A 43 16.48 20.43 5.90
N ALA A 44 16.94 19.18 5.79
CA ALA A 44 17.33 18.36 6.94
C ALA A 44 18.55 18.93 7.69
N SER A 45 19.46 19.61 6.98
CA SER A 45 20.63 20.27 7.58
C SER A 45 20.31 21.65 8.17
N GLY A 46 19.10 22.18 7.97
CA GLY A 46 18.73 23.55 8.36
C GLY A 46 19.38 24.63 7.49
N ALA A 47 20.00 24.27 6.36
CA ALA A 47 20.58 25.22 5.42
C ALA A 47 19.53 26.08 4.71
N ILE A 48 18.28 25.60 4.65
CA ILE A 48 17.11 26.36 4.22
C ILE A 48 15.92 26.09 5.15
N THR A 49 15.03 27.06 5.29
CA THR A 49 13.71 26.86 5.91
C THR A 49 12.71 26.26 4.92
N PHE A 50 11.54 25.84 5.41
CA PHE A 50 10.47 25.33 4.55
C PHE A 50 9.97 26.38 3.54
N GLU A 51 9.92 27.65 3.93
CA GLU A 51 9.54 28.79 3.07
C GLU A 51 10.54 29.02 1.94
N GLN A 52 11.82 28.72 2.19
CA GLN A 52 12.90 28.87 1.22
C GLN A 52 12.97 27.73 0.19
N VAL A 53 12.10 26.71 0.29
CA VAL A 53 11.95 25.66 -0.73
C VAL A 53 11.42 26.23 -2.05
N GLY A 54 10.50 27.20 -1.95
CA GLY A 54 9.91 27.88 -3.09
C GLY A 54 8.48 28.35 -2.78
N PRO A 55 7.72 28.76 -3.81
CA PRO A 55 6.41 29.39 -3.61
C PRO A 55 5.41 28.42 -2.99
N GLU A 56 4.50 28.97 -2.18
CA GLU A 56 3.36 28.21 -1.65
C GLU A 56 2.45 27.74 -2.77
N LEU A 57 1.97 26.51 -2.64
CA LEU A 57 0.89 25.96 -3.44
C LEU A 57 -0.32 25.70 -2.53
N PRO A 58 -1.53 25.61 -3.11
CA PRO A 58 -2.67 25.07 -2.38
C PRO A 58 -2.29 23.73 -1.73
N ALA A 59 -2.79 23.47 -0.51
CA ALA A 59 -2.57 22.22 0.23
C ALA A 59 -3.30 21.03 -0.42
N LYS A 60 -2.94 20.72 -1.66
CA LYS A 60 -3.49 19.68 -2.52
C LYS A 60 -2.35 19.05 -3.30
N VAL A 61 -2.42 17.75 -3.49
CA VAL A 61 -1.45 16.98 -4.28
C VAL A 61 -2.18 16.21 -5.37
N VAL A 62 -1.41 15.71 -6.33
CA VAL A 62 -1.95 14.74 -7.29
C VAL A 62 -2.30 13.46 -6.54
N GLU A 63 -3.58 13.10 -6.56
CA GLU A 63 -4.09 11.88 -5.95
C GLU A 63 -4.28 10.79 -7.02
N LEU A 64 -3.90 9.56 -6.68
CA LEU A 64 -4.21 8.39 -7.49
C LEU A 64 -5.60 7.90 -7.10
N SER A 65 -6.47 7.63 -8.08
CA SER A 65 -7.74 6.96 -7.82
C SER A 65 -7.49 5.49 -7.49
N TYR A 66 -8.04 4.98 -6.40
CA TYR A 66 -7.95 3.58 -6.00
C TYR A 66 -9.11 3.20 -5.06
N GLN A 67 -9.30 1.90 -4.82
CA GLN A 67 -10.32 1.42 -3.88
C GLN A 67 -9.89 1.64 -2.41
N LYS A 68 -10.53 2.61 -1.75
CA LYS A 68 -10.40 2.82 -0.30
C LYS A 68 -10.97 1.62 0.46
N ALA A 69 -10.25 1.17 1.49
CA ALA A 69 -10.68 0.06 2.31
C ALA A 69 -11.98 0.41 3.06
N LYS A 70 -12.95 -0.50 3.06
CA LYS A 70 -14.24 -0.34 3.75
C LYS A 70 -14.70 -1.67 4.33
N ALA A 71 -15.34 -1.60 5.49
CA ALA A 71 -15.96 -2.74 6.15
C ALA A 71 -17.49 -2.66 6.07
N THR A 72 -18.11 -3.82 5.91
CA THR A 72 -19.53 -4.06 6.17
C THR A 72 -19.66 -5.31 7.04
N LYS A 73 -20.87 -5.67 7.48
CA LYS A 73 -21.07 -6.83 8.36
C LYS A 73 -20.64 -8.12 7.65
N GLY A 74 -19.50 -8.69 8.06
CA GLY A 74 -18.96 -9.96 7.56
C GLY A 74 -18.11 -9.86 6.30
N GLU A 75 -17.85 -8.67 5.76
CA GLU A 75 -17.11 -8.45 4.51
C GLU A 75 -16.28 -7.16 4.58
N VAL A 76 -15.03 -7.22 4.11
CA VAL A 76 -14.13 -6.07 3.94
C VAL A 76 -13.62 -6.04 2.50
N LYS A 77 -13.59 -4.84 1.91
CA LYS A 77 -13.11 -4.62 0.55
C LYS A 77 -12.00 -3.59 0.56
N GLY A 78 -10.97 -3.81 -0.23
CA GLY A 78 -9.82 -2.92 -0.33
C GLY A 78 -9.03 -3.09 -1.63
N ASN A 79 -7.88 -2.45 -1.67
CA ASN A 79 -6.92 -2.45 -2.76
C ASN A 79 -5.66 -3.21 -2.35
N ILE A 80 -4.89 -3.69 -3.33
CA ILE A 80 -3.55 -4.27 -3.15
C ILE A 80 -2.54 -3.21 -3.60
N PRO A 81 -2.07 -2.33 -2.69
CA PRO A 81 -1.13 -1.27 -3.06
C PRO A 81 0.27 -1.79 -3.34
N ILE A 82 0.66 -2.90 -2.72
CA ILE A 82 2.02 -3.44 -2.82
C ILE A 82 2.03 -4.96 -2.61
N LEU A 83 3.02 -5.62 -3.20
CA LEU A 83 3.37 -6.99 -2.87
C LEU A 83 4.63 -7.01 -1.99
N ASP A 84 4.71 -7.99 -1.11
CA ASP A 84 5.96 -8.38 -0.49
C ASP A 84 6.76 -9.24 -1.48
N ILE A 85 7.36 -8.59 -2.47
CA ILE A 85 7.87 -9.21 -3.71
C ILE A 85 8.83 -10.37 -3.43
N GLN A 86 9.61 -10.29 -2.35
CA GLN A 86 10.61 -11.31 -2.02
C GLN A 86 9.98 -12.66 -1.64
N TYR A 87 8.79 -12.64 -1.04
CA TYR A 87 8.07 -13.84 -0.58
C TYR A 87 6.81 -14.11 -1.39
N GLY A 88 6.33 -13.13 -2.16
CA GLY A 88 5.09 -13.24 -2.92
C GLY A 88 3.83 -13.05 -2.11
N ASN A 89 3.92 -12.43 -0.93
CA ASN A 89 2.74 -12.13 -0.12
C ASN A 89 1.98 -10.95 -0.74
N VAL A 90 0.66 -11.01 -0.68
CA VAL A 90 -0.24 -9.95 -1.15
C VAL A 90 -0.61 -9.10 0.04
N TRP A 91 -0.20 -7.83 0.06
CA TRP A 91 -0.52 -6.90 1.15
C TRP A 91 -1.62 -5.96 0.70
N SER A 92 -2.74 -5.95 1.44
CA SER A 92 -3.85 -5.04 1.17
C SER A 92 -3.72 -3.72 1.94
N ASN A 93 -4.61 -2.78 1.66
CA ASN A 93 -4.82 -1.57 2.47
C ASN A 93 -5.91 -1.74 3.54
N ILE A 94 -6.37 -2.96 3.82
CA ILE A 94 -7.41 -3.24 4.80
C ILE A 94 -6.74 -3.40 6.17
N SER A 95 -7.09 -2.55 7.13
CA SER A 95 -6.56 -2.62 8.49
C SER A 95 -7.25 -3.71 9.33
N ASP A 96 -6.60 -4.09 10.43
CA ASP A 96 -7.17 -4.92 11.50
C ASP A 96 -8.45 -4.30 12.08
N GLU A 97 -8.51 -2.98 12.23
CA GLU A 97 -9.70 -2.25 12.67
C GLU A 97 -10.92 -2.55 11.77
N LEU A 98 -10.72 -2.58 10.44
CA LEU A 98 -11.79 -2.89 9.48
C LEU A 98 -12.23 -4.37 9.56
N LEU A 99 -11.29 -5.30 9.77
CA LEU A 99 -11.63 -6.70 10.04
C LEU A 99 -12.49 -6.83 11.30
N ASN A 100 -12.09 -6.15 12.38
CA ASN A 100 -12.81 -6.15 13.65
C ASN A 100 -14.22 -5.56 13.50
N GLN A 101 -14.36 -4.45 12.75
CA GLN A 101 -15.66 -3.85 12.42
C GLN A 101 -16.55 -4.80 11.61
N ALA A 102 -15.97 -5.58 10.69
CA ALA A 102 -16.69 -6.62 9.96
C ALA A 102 -17.05 -7.84 10.83
N GLY A 103 -16.58 -7.91 12.07
CA GLY A 103 -16.81 -9.02 12.99
C GLY A 103 -16.03 -10.29 12.62
N ILE A 104 -14.98 -10.15 11.81
CA ILE A 104 -14.07 -11.25 11.45
C ILE A 104 -13.05 -11.45 12.56
N LYS A 105 -12.84 -12.70 12.96
CA LYS A 105 -12.00 -13.10 14.08
C LYS A 105 -10.96 -14.11 13.64
N LEU A 106 -9.85 -14.15 14.37
CA LEU A 106 -8.83 -15.18 14.20
C LEU A 106 -9.46 -16.58 14.24
N ASN A 107 -8.98 -17.47 13.39
CA ASN A 107 -9.47 -18.82 13.10
C ASN A 107 -10.80 -18.90 12.32
N ASP A 108 -11.38 -17.78 11.89
CA ASP A 108 -12.45 -17.83 10.89
C ASP A 108 -11.91 -18.36 9.54
N THR A 109 -12.76 -19.07 8.80
CA THR A 109 -12.49 -19.38 7.39
C THR A 109 -13.03 -18.26 6.51
N LEU A 110 -12.14 -17.67 5.71
CA LEU A 110 -12.45 -16.52 4.87
C LEU A 110 -12.47 -16.91 3.40
N CYS A 111 -13.41 -16.31 2.69
CA CYS A 111 -13.57 -16.38 1.26
C CYS A 111 -12.93 -15.12 0.68
N VAL A 112 -11.85 -15.30 -0.06
CA VAL A 112 -11.03 -14.22 -0.63
C VAL A 112 -11.23 -14.19 -2.13
N THR A 113 -11.52 -13.00 -2.66
CA THR A 113 -11.55 -12.72 -4.09
C THR A 113 -10.54 -11.63 -4.41
N ILE A 114 -9.71 -11.84 -5.44
CA ILE A 114 -8.80 -10.82 -5.97
C ILE A 114 -9.17 -10.54 -7.43
N SER A 115 -9.22 -9.26 -7.79
CA SER A 115 -9.55 -8.81 -9.14
C SER A 115 -8.59 -7.72 -9.65
N GLU A 116 -8.42 -7.67 -10.96
CA GLU A 116 -7.78 -6.58 -11.70
C GLU A 116 -8.87 -5.88 -12.52
N GLY A 117 -9.24 -4.66 -12.14
CA GLY A 117 -10.43 -3.99 -12.65
C GLY A 117 -11.68 -4.86 -12.44
N SER A 118 -12.37 -5.20 -13.53
CA SER A 118 -13.54 -6.09 -13.52
C SER A 118 -13.19 -7.58 -13.64
N GLN A 119 -11.93 -7.93 -13.92
CA GLN A 119 -11.53 -9.32 -14.12
C GLN A 119 -11.18 -9.97 -12.78
N GLN A 120 -11.91 -11.03 -12.43
CA GLN A 120 -11.57 -11.88 -11.30
C GLN A 120 -10.34 -12.72 -11.61
N LYS A 121 -9.28 -12.58 -10.80
CA LYS A 121 -8.00 -13.30 -10.96
C LYS A 121 -7.88 -14.50 -10.02
N TYR A 122 -8.44 -14.38 -8.82
CA TYR A 122 -8.41 -15.44 -7.82
C TYR A 122 -9.69 -15.48 -7.01
N VAL A 123 -10.14 -16.69 -6.67
CA VAL A 123 -11.15 -16.97 -5.64
C VAL A 123 -10.70 -18.19 -4.85
N GLY A 124 -10.72 -18.08 -3.53
CA GLY A 124 -10.34 -19.20 -2.67
C GLY A 124 -10.88 -19.08 -1.26
N LYS A 125 -10.81 -20.20 -0.54
CA LYS A 125 -11.09 -20.28 0.89
C LYS A 125 -9.79 -20.51 1.64
N MET A 126 -9.57 -19.77 2.72
CA MET A 126 -8.37 -19.90 3.54
C MET A 126 -8.64 -19.47 4.99
N PRO A 127 -7.97 -20.07 5.97
CA PRO A 127 -8.13 -19.68 7.36
C PRO A 127 -7.46 -18.31 7.62
N TYR A 128 -8.05 -17.52 8.51
CA TYR A 128 -7.40 -16.36 9.10
C TYR A 128 -6.59 -16.81 10.32
N VAL A 129 -5.26 -16.79 10.22
CA VAL A 129 -4.33 -17.29 11.23
C VAL A 129 -3.32 -16.22 11.64
N ALA A 130 -2.53 -16.50 12.68
CA ALA A 130 -1.61 -15.52 13.25
C ALA A 130 -0.29 -15.43 12.45
N SER A 131 0.18 -16.55 11.89
CA SER A 131 1.45 -16.60 11.17
C SER A 131 1.51 -17.73 10.14
N PHE A 132 2.58 -17.71 9.32
CA PHE A 132 2.83 -18.65 8.23
C PHE A 132 2.80 -20.13 8.66
N GLY A 133 3.37 -20.44 9.82
CA GLY A 133 3.44 -21.81 10.34
C GLY A 133 2.12 -22.39 10.85
N ASP A 134 1.05 -21.60 10.92
CA ASP A 134 -0.26 -22.06 11.41
C ASP A 134 -1.05 -22.86 10.36
N VAL A 135 -0.53 -22.96 9.13
CA VAL A 135 -1.06 -23.83 8.07
C VAL A 135 0.05 -24.72 7.50
N PRO A 136 -0.27 -25.90 6.94
CA PRO A 136 0.74 -26.74 6.27
C PRO A 136 1.44 -26.01 5.10
N GLU A 137 2.64 -26.48 4.75
CA GLU A 137 3.39 -25.98 3.61
C GLU A 137 2.55 -25.95 2.32
N GLY A 138 2.67 -24.85 1.57
CA GLY A 138 1.94 -24.60 0.33
C GLY A 138 0.45 -24.26 0.49
N GLN A 139 -0.09 -24.26 1.72
CA GLN A 139 -1.49 -23.91 1.96
C GLN A 139 -1.68 -22.40 2.08
N PRO A 140 -2.81 -21.87 1.58
CA PRO A 140 -3.12 -20.45 1.66
C PRO A 140 -3.59 -20.04 3.06
N MET A 141 -3.36 -18.77 3.39
CA MET A 141 -3.85 -18.16 4.61
C MET A 141 -4.13 -16.66 4.44
N VAL A 142 -5.07 -16.16 5.24
CA VAL A 142 -5.16 -14.73 5.57
C VAL A 142 -4.40 -14.51 6.88
N TYR A 143 -3.67 -13.41 6.99
CA TYR A 143 -3.00 -13.00 8.23
C TYR A 143 -2.92 -11.46 8.30
N LEU A 144 -2.52 -10.93 9.45
CA LEU A 144 -2.13 -9.52 9.58
C LEU A 144 -0.62 -9.39 9.41
N ASN A 145 -0.16 -8.57 8.47
CA ASN A 145 1.27 -8.29 8.31
C ASN A 145 1.79 -7.38 9.44
N SER A 146 3.09 -7.07 9.40
CA SER A 146 3.75 -6.22 10.41
C SER A 146 3.23 -4.79 10.48
N LEU A 147 2.46 -4.35 9.49
CA LEU A 147 1.79 -3.05 9.45
C LEU A 147 0.31 -3.14 9.86
N LEU A 148 -0.12 -4.28 10.42
CA LEU A 148 -1.50 -4.58 10.81
C LEU A 148 -2.50 -4.52 9.64
N ASN A 149 -2.04 -4.80 8.42
CA ASN A 149 -2.91 -4.91 7.25
C ASN A 149 -3.19 -6.38 6.89
N VAL A 150 -4.44 -6.64 6.51
CA VAL A 150 -4.88 -7.94 5.97
C VAL A 150 -4.02 -8.30 4.79
N SER A 151 -3.47 -9.50 4.83
CA SER A 151 -2.53 -10.01 3.84
C SER A 151 -2.85 -11.45 3.52
N VAL A 152 -2.49 -11.88 2.31
CA VAL A 152 -2.67 -13.24 1.81
C VAL A 152 -1.32 -13.82 1.43
N ALA A 153 -1.09 -15.08 1.79
CA ALA A 153 0.16 -15.78 1.51
C ALA A 153 -0.09 -17.28 1.31
N LEU A 154 0.93 -17.98 0.84
CA LEU A 154 1.06 -19.43 0.97
C LEU A 154 2.17 -19.68 1.99
N ASN A 155 2.01 -20.68 2.87
CA ASN A 155 3.10 -21.04 3.76
C ASN A 155 4.30 -21.60 2.95
N MET A 156 5.47 -20.97 3.07
CA MET A 156 6.71 -21.32 2.35
C MET A 156 6.59 -21.39 0.81
N ASP A 157 5.64 -20.67 0.22
CA ASP A 157 5.45 -20.62 -1.25
C ASP A 157 5.00 -19.20 -1.67
N ASN A 158 5.04 -18.91 -2.97
CA ASN A 158 4.78 -17.60 -3.53
C ASN A 158 3.33 -17.48 -4.04
N PHE A 159 2.46 -16.82 -3.26
CA PHE A 159 1.05 -16.64 -3.63
C PHE A 159 0.89 -15.83 -4.92
N ALA A 160 1.55 -14.67 -4.98
CA ALA A 160 1.39 -13.72 -6.08
C ALA A 160 1.80 -14.32 -7.43
N GLN A 161 2.94 -15.02 -7.48
CA GLN A 161 3.44 -15.67 -8.69
C GLN A 161 2.51 -16.80 -9.14
N LYS A 162 2.09 -17.68 -8.20
CA LYS A 162 1.25 -18.84 -8.50
C LYS A 162 -0.13 -18.46 -9.05
N HIS A 163 -0.65 -17.31 -8.61
CA HIS A 163 -1.97 -16.82 -8.99
C HIS A 163 -1.93 -15.60 -9.92
N GLN A 164 -0.74 -15.22 -10.41
CA GLN A 164 -0.53 -14.07 -11.30
C GLN A 164 -1.16 -12.77 -10.76
N VAL A 165 -1.05 -12.56 -9.44
CA VAL A 165 -1.53 -11.36 -8.77
C VAL A 165 -0.44 -10.30 -8.80
N ALA A 166 -0.81 -9.07 -9.13
CA ALA A 166 0.05 -7.89 -9.03
C ALA A 166 -0.54 -6.87 -8.04
N SER A 167 0.05 -5.68 -7.99
CA SER A 167 -0.38 -4.56 -7.14
C SER A 167 -0.57 -3.30 -7.96
N GLY A 168 -1.41 -2.38 -7.47
CA GLY A 168 -1.67 -1.09 -8.11
C GLY A 168 -3.12 -0.64 -7.94
N ALA A 169 -3.44 0.54 -8.48
CA ALA A 169 -4.74 1.18 -8.35
C ALA A 169 -5.94 0.29 -8.77
N ASP A 170 -5.73 -0.58 -9.76
CA ASP A 170 -6.77 -1.45 -10.33
C ASP A 170 -6.84 -2.84 -9.66
N TRP A 171 -5.92 -3.16 -8.74
CA TRP A 171 -5.88 -4.44 -8.05
C TRP A 171 -6.64 -4.41 -6.74
N ASN A 172 -7.74 -5.16 -6.66
CA ASN A 172 -8.65 -5.13 -5.53
C ASN A 172 -8.75 -6.49 -4.85
N ILE A 173 -9.05 -6.46 -3.56
CA ILE A 173 -9.27 -7.64 -2.73
C ILE A 173 -10.55 -7.49 -1.92
N ASP A 174 -11.34 -8.55 -1.92
CA ASP A 174 -12.56 -8.71 -1.14
C ASP A 174 -12.38 -9.91 -0.22
N VAL A 175 -12.63 -9.71 1.08
CA VAL A 175 -12.48 -10.74 2.11
C VAL A 175 -13.75 -10.79 2.93
N LYS A 176 -14.39 -11.95 2.96
CA LYS A 176 -15.61 -12.16 3.76
C LYS A 176 -15.58 -13.47 4.51
N LYS A 177 -16.37 -13.58 5.57
CA LYS A 177 -16.61 -14.90 6.19
C LYS A 177 -17.26 -15.82 5.16
N CYS A 178 -16.70 -17.02 4.98
CA CYS A 178 -17.40 -18.02 4.20
C CYS A 178 -18.70 -18.42 4.90
N ALA A 179 -19.76 -18.64 4.12
CA ALA A 179 -20.95 -19.31 4.64
C ALA A 179 -20.55 -20.70 5.18
N LYS A 180 -21.19 -21.11 6.28
CA LYS A 180 -21.12 -22.49 6.78
C LYS A 180 -21.64 -23.47 5.76
#